data_AF-A0A6M1NQ76-F1
#
_entry.id   AF-A0A6M1NQ76-F1
#
_cell.length_a   1.000
_cell.length_b   1.000
_cell.length_c   1.000
_cell.angle_alpha   90.00
_cell.angle_beta   90.00
_cell.angle_gamma   90.00
#
_symmetry.space_group_name_H-M   'P 1'
#
loop_
_entity.id
_entity.type
_entity.pdbx_description
1 polymer ?
#
loop_
_entity_poly.entity_id
_entity_poly.type
_entity_poly.pdbx_seq_one_letter_code
_entity_poly.pdbx_strand_id
1 'polypeptide(L)'
;MGTVSSKLLVEAETQVITNSDEITRDSAVFQLANEDPEVMVVQFRDVFFAGQGKGFTVENQEYANAIEKVDGYIGEIMKALSARENYDKEEWIVMVTSNQGGSPDGTSGSDAFQDRNTFTILHYKNFTKQEIKPALIGSTNFSQYAGVSDDYIANVAEAADGNEYNFNSSEMSVEFKFKKNQHINHTSQAFVIGKTSRENHSGSGKGWGIATANNKLIFYITFDDDVKYEYNFGADINDFKWHHIAFSLKKTAEKTVQLTLFNDGTTANTATITTTGSVNGTFTTSAPLFIGVRKGHNGSALAKDDLQFADLRIYNKAIDNRDASRLACYINEINNDDPLFSAQIGSYKLDNVINNSFENDIADKPILRFTTNSISKSDVSLISTKCNADDLNNILITSQDYVTMIFYWLRITPEPGWNLKGAKVLNTFESEFINVKK
;
A
#
# COMPACT_ATOMS: atom_id res chain seq x y z
N MET A 1 -14.21 -13.62 28.71
CA MET A 1 -14.15 -13.61 27.24
C MET A 1 -14.55 -15.00 26.75
N GLY A 2 -15.43 -15.11 25.76
CA GLY A 2 -15.73 -16.42 25.16
C GLY A 2 -14.52 -16.93 24.37
N THR A 3 -14.29 -18.23 24.38
CA THR A 3 -13.26 -18.88 23.54
C THR A 3 -13.73 -18.91 22.08
N VAL A 4 -12.80 -19.07 21.14
CA VAL A 4 -13.12 -19.35 19.72
C VAL A 4 -14.07 -20.54 19.63
N SER A 5 -13.86 -21.59 20.44
CA SER A 5 -14.74 -22.76 20.50
C SER A 5 -16.18 -22.40 20.86
N SER A 6 -16.40 -21.55 21.86
CA SER A 6 -17.74 -21.21 22.36
C SER A 6 -18.56 -20.29 21.44
N LYS A 7 -17.95 -19.72 20.39
CA LYS A 7 -18.59 -18.71 19.53
C LYS A 7 -18.53 -19.04 18.04
N LEU A 8 -17.42 -19.61 17.57
CA LEU A 8 -17.15 -19.81 16.14
C LEU A 8 -17.15 -21.27 15.73
N LEU A 9 -16.96 -22.20 16.68
CA LEU A 9 -16.91 -23.64 16.40
C LEU A 9 -18.02 -24.40 17.14
N VAL A 10 -19.16 -23.75 17.40
CA VAL A 10 -20.28 -24.35 18.16
C VAL A 10 -20.80 -25.62 17.50
N GLU A 11 -20.71 -25.71 16.17
CA GLU A 11 -21.12 -26.86 15.37
C GLU A 11 -19.99 -27.88 15.13
N ALA A 12 -18.79 -27.68 15.68
CA ALA A 12 -17.73 -28.67 15.59
C ALA A 12 -18.12 -29.93 16.36
N GLU A 13 -17.93 -31.10 15.72
CA GLU A 13 -18.23 -32.41 16.30
C GLU A 13 -17.47 -32.66 17.60
N THR A 14 -16.19 -32.26 17.63
CA THR A 14 -15.34 -32.35 18.81
C THR A 14 -14.80 -30.97 19.19
N GLN A 15 -14.99 -30.58 20.44
CA GLN A 15 -14.45 -29.35 21.02
C GLN A 15 -13.64 -29.69 22.27
N VAL A 16 -12.34 -29.39 22.23
CA VAL A 16 -11.45 -29.56 23.39
C VAL A 16 -10.96 -28.19 23.84
N ILE A 17 -11.27 -27.81 25.08
CA ILE A 17 -10.76 -26.60 25.71
C ILE A 17 -9.67 -27.00 26.69
N THR A 18 -8.45 -26.54 26.43
CA THR A 18 -7.25 -26.85 27.21
C THR A 18 -6.81 -25.63 28.01
N ASN A 19 -5.99 -25.85 29.04
CA ASN A 19 -5.42 -24.81 29.88
C ASN A 19 -3.90 -24.65 29.72
N SER A 20 -3.27 -25.39 28.80
CA SER A 20 -1.86 -25.21 28.42
C SER A 20 -1.63 -25.70 26.99
N ASP A 21 -0.56 -25.20 26.35
CA ASP A 21 -0.21 -25.57 24.99
C ASP A 21 0.31 -27.02 24.88
N GLU A 22 0.88 -27.59 25.95
CA GLU A 22 1.21 -29.03 26.03
C GLU A 22 -0.04 -29.89 25.88
N ILE A 23 -1.10 -29.57 26.62
CA ILE A 23 -2.35 -30.34 26.59
C ILE A 23 -3.04 -30.13 25.24
N THR A 24 -2.95 -28.93 24.65
CA THR A 24 -3.41 -28.67 23.28
C THR A 24 -2.72 -29.59 22.28
N ARG A 25 -1.39 -29.67 22.32
CA ARG A 25 -0.61 -30.57 21.46
C ARG A 25 -1.00 -32.03 21.69
N ASP A 26 -1.02 -32.48 22.93
CA ASP A 26 -1.34 -33.89 23.27
C ASP A 26 -2.74 -34.27 22.78
N SER A 27 -3.71 -33.36 22.92
CA SER A 27 -5.04 -33.55 22.38
C SER A 27 -5.05 -33.62 20.85
N ALA A 28 -4.34 -32.73 20.15
CA ALA A 28 -4.27 -32.77 18.69
C ALA A 28 -3.64 -34.06 18.17
N VAL A 29 -2.55 -34.51 18.79
CA VAL A 29 -1.89 -35.79 18.48
C VAL A 29 -2.83 -36.97 18.74
N PHE A 30 -3.54 -36.98 19.87
CA PHE A 30 -4.51 -38.01 20.20
C PHE A 30 -5.63 -38.08 19.15
N GLN A 31 -6.19 -36.93 18.77
CA GLN A 31 -7.28 -36.86 17.80
C GLN A 31 -6.83 -37.34 16.42
N LEU A 32 -5.64 -36.96 15.94
CA LEU A 32 -5.10 -37.45 14.67
C LEU A 32 -4.85 -38.96 14.66
N ALA A 33 -4.49 -39.54 15.81
CA ALA A 33 -4.17 -40.96 15.93
C ALA A 33 -5.38 -41.87 16.13
N ASN A 34 -6.48 -41.34 16.70
CA ASN A 34 -7.62 -42.17 17.12
C ASN A 34 -8.95 -41.79 16.44
N GLU A 35 -9.04 -40.61 15.84
CA GLU A 35 -10.25 -40.12 15.17
C GLU A 35 -9.98 -39.83 13.69
N ASP A 36 -11.04 -39.48 12.94
CA ASP A 36 -10.98 -39.18 11.51
C ASP A 36 -11.44 -37.74 11.18
N PRO A 37 -10.70 -36.71 11.62
CA PRO A 37 -11.11 -35.33 11.41
C PRO A 37 -10.97 -34.92 9.94
N GLU A 38 -12.00 -34.30 9.36
CA GLU A 38 -11.92 -33.65 8.04
C GLU A 38 -11.26 -32.27 8.13
N VAL A 39 -11.45 -31.59 9.26
CA VAL A 39 -10.87 -30.28 9.58
C VAL A 39 -10.45 -30.28 11.04
N MET A 40 -9.21 -29.87 11.32
CA MET A 40 -8.73 -29.67 12.68
C MET A 40 -8.19 -28.25 12.84
N VAL A 41 -8.65 -27.56 13.87
CA VAL A 41 -8.13 -26.24 14.26
C VAL A 41 -7.46 -26.36 15.62
N VAL A 42 -6.16 -26.02 15.66
CA VAL A 42 -5.35 -26.05 16.88
C VAL A 42 -4.90 -24.64 17.19
N GLN A 43 -5.10 -24.18 18.43
CA GLN A 43 -4.72 -22.84 18.85
C GLN A 43 -3.79 -22.90 20.06
N PHE A 44 -2.58 -22.37 19.89
CA PHE A 44 -1.61 -22.14 20.96
C PHE A 44 -1.70 -20.69 21.45
N ARG A 45 -1.30 -20.44 22.69
CA ARG A 45 -1.43 -19.10 23.31
C ARG A 45 -0.18 -18.61 24.04
N ASP A 46 0.75 -19.49 24.38
CA ASP A 46 1.87 -19.14 25.25
C ASP A 46 2.83 -18.15 24.57
N VAL A 47 2.94 -18.18 23.24
CA VAL A 47 3.69 -17.20 22.44
C VAL A 47 3.17 -15.77 22.67
N PHE A 48 1.85 -15.59 22.73
CA PHE A 48 1.26 -14.27 23.00
C PHE A 48 1.62 -13.78 24.41
N PHE A 49 1.46 -14.65 25.42
CA PHE A 49 1.75 -14.29 26.81
C PHE A 49 3.24 -14.00 27.04
N ALA A 50 4.14 -14.68 26.33
CA ALA A 50 5.58 -14.43 26.42
C ALA A 50 6.00 -13.07 25.86
N GLY A 51 5.28 -12.56 24.85
CA GLY A 51 5.52 -11.23 24.26
C GLY A 51 4.80 -10.08 24.96
N GLN A 52 3.65 -10.36 25.60
CA GLN A 52 2.81 -9.34 26.23
C GLN A 52 3.57 -8.51 27.27
N GLY A 53 3.66 -7.20 27.04
CA GLY A 53 4.34 -6.24 27.93
C GLY A 53 5.86 -6.39 27.99
N LYS A 54 6.45 -7.34 27.28
CA LYS A 54 7.90 -7.60 27.23
C LYS A 54 8.52 -7.47 25.84
N GLY A 55 7.71 -7.44 24.79
CA GLY A 55 8.12 -7.29 23.39
C GLY A 55 7.83 -8.53 22.55
N PHE A 56 7.18 -8.33 21.41
CA PHE A 56 7.00 -9.36 20.37
C PHE A 56 8.18 -9.35 19.41
N THR A 57 9.38 -9.61 19.94
CA THR A 57 10.64 -9.50 19.20
C THR A 57 11.62 -10.58 19.63
N VAL A 58 12.52 -11.00 18.74
CA VAL A 58 13.45 -12.12 19.00
C VAL A 58 14.50 -11.79 20.06
N GLU A 59 14.73 -10.50 20.37
CA GLU A 59 15.56 -10.05 21.48
C GLU A 59 14.92 -10.34 22.85
N ASN A 60 13.58 -10.51 22.90
CA ASN A 60 12.91 -11.07 24.07
C ASN A 60 13.06 -12.60 24.04
N GLN A 61 14.04 -13.11 24.79
CA GLN A 61 14.33 -14.55 24.80
C GLN A 61 13.17 -15.41 25.28
N GLU A 62 12.28 -14.91 26.17
CA GLU A 62 11.08 -15.66 26.57
C GLU A 62 10.14 -15.87 25.37
N TYR A 63 9.98 -14.83 24.55
CA TYR A 63 9.17 -14.88 23.32
C TYR A 63 9.80 -15.81 22.27
N ALA A 64 11.11 -15.68 22.02
CA ALA A 64 11.83 -16.56 21.10
C ALA A 64 11.73 -18.04 21.52
N ASN A 65 11.95 -18.35 22.80
CA ASN A 65 11.82 -19.71 23.32
C ASN A 65 10.39 -20.25 23.21
N ALA A 66 9.37 -19.39 23.40
CA ALA A 66 7.98 -19.80 23.24
C ALA A 66 7.67 -20.17 21.78
N ILE A 67 8.22 -19.44 20.80
CA ILE A 67 8.11 -19.78 19.38
C ILE A 67 8.75 -21.14 19.10
N GLU A 68 9.98 -21.37 19.55
CA GLU A 68 10.67 -22.66 19.36
C GLU A 68 9.91 -23.83 19.99
N LYS A 69 9.30 -23.60 21.16
CA LYS A 69 8.47 -24.60 21.84
C LYS A 69 7.23 -24.96 21.02
N VAL A 70 6.53 -23.97 20.48
CA VAL A 70 5.36 -24.18 19.62
C VAL A 70 5.75 -24.82 18.28
N ASP A 71 6.89 -24.45 17.69
CA ASP A 71 7.43 -25.13 16.50
C ASP A 71 7.66 -26.63 16.75
N GLY A 72 8.23 -26.97 17.92
CA GLY A 72 8.33 -28.36 18.37
C GLY A 72 6.98 -29.08 18.45
N TYR A 73 5.96 -28.43 18.99
CA TYR A 73 4.59 -28.98 19.06
C TYR A 73 3.98 -29.21 17.67
N ILE A 74 4.18 -28.27 16.74
CA ILE A 74 3.76 -28.43 15.35
C ILE A 74 4.48 -29.64 14.73
N GLY A 75 5.77 -29.82 15.00
CA GLY A 75 6.54 -30.99 14.58
C GLY A 75 5.98 -32.32 15.10
N GLU A 76 5.52 -32.38 16.35
CA GLU A 76 4.85 -33.56 16.92
C GLU A 76 3.48 -33.82 16.26
N ILE A 77 2.70 -32.78 16.00
CA ILE A 77 1.40 -32.89 15.28
C ILE A 77 1.61 -33.37 13.85
N MET A 78 2.61 -32.85 13.13
CA MET A 78 2.93 -33.29 11.76
C MET A 78 3.38 -34.75 11.71
N LYS A 79 4.11 -35.23 12.74
CA LYS A 79 4.45 -36.65 12.87
C LYS A 79 3.22 -37.52 13.09
N ALA A 80 2.29 -37.10 13.94
CA ALA A 80 1.03 -37.81 14.14
C ALA A 80 0.18 -37.86 12.85
N LEU A 81 0.10 -36.74 12.14
CA LEU A 81 -0.61 -36.61 10.87
C LEU A 81 -0.06 -37.59 9.81
N SER A 82 1.26 -37.59 9.62
CA SER A 82 1.94 -38.47 8.64
C SER A 82 1.95 -39.95 9.04
N ALA A 83 1.67 -40.27 10.30
CA ALA A 83 1.58 -41.65 10.79
C ALA A 83 0.18 -42.27 10.60
N ARG A 84 -0.82 -41.51 10.12
CA ARG A 84 -2.17 -42.00 9.86
C ARG A 84 -2.16 -43.09 8.78
N GLU A 85 -2.98 -44.12 8.96
CA GLU A 85 -3.02 -45.30 8.07
C GLU A 85 -3.30 -44.93 6.60
N ASN A 86 -4.16 -43.93 6.36
CA ASN A 86 -4.55 -43.49 5.03
C ASN A 86 -3.85 -42.20 4.55
N TYR A 87 -2.80 -41.72 5.25
CA TYR A 87 -2.17 -40.43 4.95
C TYR A 87 -1.80 -40.25 3.47
N ASP A 88 -1.29 -41.29 2.81
CA ASP A 88 -0.92 -41.23 1.38
C ASP A 88 -2.11 -40.95 0.44
N LYS A 89 -3.32 -41.35 0.84
CA LYS A 89 -4.58 -41.12 0.12
C LYS A 89 -5.28 -39.83 0.56
N GLU A 90 -4.83 -39.23 1.66
CA GLU A 90 -5.35 -37.98 2.18
C GLU A 90 -4.65 -36.78 1.51
N GLU A 91 -5.40 -35.70 1.35
CA GLU A 91 -4.92 -34.43 0.79
C GLU A 91 -4.95 -33.37 1.89
N TRP A 92 -3.97 -33.38 2.79
CA TRP A 92 -3.90 -32.40 3.88
C TRP A 92 -3.20 -31.11 3.46
N ILE A 93 -3.91 -29.99 3.51
CA ILE A 93 -3.29 -28.67 3.58
C ILE A 93 -3.15 -28.25 5.04
N VAL A 94 -1.92 -27.94 5.46
CA VAL A 94 -1.62 -27.43 6.80
C VAL A 94 -1.37 -25.94 6.69
N MET A 95 -2.14 -25.14 7.42
CA MET A 95 -2.02 -23.68 7.47
C MET A 95 -1.58 -23.27 8.88
N VAL A 96 -0.42 -22.63 8.99
CA VAL A 96 0.07 -22.05 10.25
C VAL A 96 0.04 -20.54 10.12
N THR A 97 -0.56 -19.86 11.09
CA THR A 97 -0.69 -18.40 11.09
C THR A 97 -0.75 -17.85 12.50
N SER A 98 -0.54 -16.55 12.63
CA SER A 98 -0.88 -15.79 13.84
C SER A 98 -2.18 -15.03 13.63
N ASN A 99 -3.02 -14.97 14.67
CA ASN A 99 -4.25 -14.18 14.67
C ASN A 99 -4.00 -12.66 14.83
N GLN A 100 -2.79 -12.28 15.26
CA GLN A 100 -2.37 -10.89 15.40
C GLN A 100 -0.84 -10.78 15.40
N GLY A 101 -0.33 -9.62 15.02
CA GLY A 101 1.05 -9.22 15.25
C GLY A 101 1.21 -8.55 16.61
N GLY A 102 2.33 -7.85 16.77
CA GLY A 102 2.61 -7.05 17.95
C GLY A 102 3.89 -6.25 17.79
N SER A 103 4.07 -5.27 18.65
CA SER A 103 5.20 -4.35 18.62
C SER A 103 6.42 -4.88 19.43
N PRO A 104 7.60 -4.30 19.19
CA PRO A 104 8.78 -4.56 20.02
C PRO A 104 8.62 -4.15 21.49
N ASP A 105 7.68 -3.25 21.83
CA ASP A 105 7.40 -2.85 23.22
C ASP A 105 6.35 -3.71 23.93
N GLY A 106 5.81 -4.74 23.25
CA GLY A 106 4.90 -5.71 23.83
C GLY A 106 3.43 -5.28 23.83
N THR A 107 3.09 -4.27 23.02
CA THR A 107 1.72 -3.87 22.71
C THR A 107 1.20 -4.60 21.48
N SER A 108 -0.12 -4.81 21.41
CA SER A 108 -0.80 -5.46 20.28
C SER A 108 -2.30 -5.18 20.32
N GLY A 109 -3.01 -5.52 19.24
CA GLY A 109 -4.48 -5.41 19.16
C GLY A 109 -5.00 -4.02 18.75
N SER A 110 -4.14 -3.17 18.20
CA SER A 110 -4.48 -1.90 17.58
C SER A 110 -4.62 -2.02 16.05
N ASP A 111 -5.04 -0.94 15.39
CA ASP A 111 -5.10 -0.85 13.92
C ASP A 111 -3.72 -0.57 13.28
N ALA A 112 -2.65 -0.52 14.07
CA ALA A 112 -1.29 -0.31 13.58
C ALA A 112 -0.88 -1.41 12.59
N PHE A 113 -0.01 -1.06 11.64
CA PHE A 113 0.47 -2.04 10.65
C PHE A 113 1.13 -3.25 11.32
N GLN A 114 2.01 -3.02 12.31
CA GLN A 114 2.72 -4.09 13.03
C GLN A 114 1.78 -5.10 13.71
N ASP A 115 0.60 -4.67 14.16
CA ASP A 115 -0.39 -5.52 14.82
C ASP A 115 -1.19 -6.36 13.80
N ARG A 116 -1.21 -5.92 12.54
CA ARG A 116 -1.87 -6.62 11.42
C ARG A 116 -0.88 -7.41 10.56
N ASN A 117 0.41 -7.18 10.73
CA ASN A 117 1.48 -7.86 10.02
C ASN A 117 1.69 -9.26 10.61
N THR A 118 0.92 -10.22 10.12
CA THR A 118 1.03 -11.63 10.52
C THR A 118 1.71 -12.47 9.45
N PHE A 119 2.18 -13.64 9.83
CA PHE A 119 2.75 -14.60 8.89
C PHE A 119 1.72 -15.65 8.49
N THR A 120 1.94 -16.28 7.35
CA THR A 120 1.23 -17.50 6.94
C THR A 120 2.24 -18.50 6.41
N ILE A 121 2.12 -19.76 6.85
CA ILE A 121 2.80 -20.89 6.24
C ILE A 121 1.71 -21.79 5.68
N LEU A 122 1.79 -22.08 4.38
CA LEU A 122 0.97 -23.08 3.72
C LEU A 122 1.84 -24.29 3.40
N HIS A 123 1.42 -25.47 3.84
CA HIS A 123 2.11 -26.71 3.58
C HIS A 123 1.16 -27.72 2.94
N TYR A 124 1.57 -28.26 1.80
CA TYR A 124 0.99 -29.42 1.13
C TYR A 124 2.14 -30.18 0.47
N LYS A 125 2.03 -31.51 0.40
CA LYS A 125 3.13 -32.41 -0.02
C LYS A 125 3.75 -32.06 -1.39
N ASN A 126 2.96 -31.47 -2.29
CA ASN A 126 3.40 -31.12 -3.65
C ASN A 126 3.75 -29.63 -3.82
N PHE A 127 3.62 -28.81 -2.76
CA PHE A 127 4.02 -27.41 -2.87
C PHE A 127 5.52 -27.27 -3.10
N THR A 128 5.88 -26.42 -4.05
CA THR A 128 7.25 -25.97 -4.24
C THR A 128 7.61 -25.02 -3.12
N LYS A 129 8.72 -25.30 -2.42
CA LYS A 129 9.19 -24.43 -1.34
C LYS A 129 9.55 -23.06 -1.90
N GLN A 130 8.87 -22.03 -1.42
CA GLN A 130 9.11 -20.64 -1.76
C GLN A 130 8.70 -19.72 -0.62
N GLU A 131 9.33 -18.54 -0.56
CA GLU A 131 8.98 -17.47 0.35
C GLU A 131 8.28 -16.38 -0.46
N ILE A 132 7.10 -15.96 -0.01
CA ILE A 132 6.32 -14.89 -0.64
C ILE A 132 6.43 -13.66 0.25
N LYS A 133 7.02 -12.58 -0.27
CA LYS A 133 7.14 -11.31 0.45
C LYS A 133 6.28 -10.27 -0.23
N PRO A 134 5.10 -9.94 0.33
CA PRO A 134 4.23 -8.98 -0.30
C PRO A 134 4.94 -7.62 -0.44
N ALA A 135 4.88 -7.07 -1.64
CA ALA A 135 5.28 -5.71 -1.92
C ALA A 135 4.18 -4.77 -1.40
N LEU A 136 4.46 -4.14 -0.27
CA LEU A 136 3.54 -3.25 0.42
C LEU A 136 3.97 -1.80 0.26
N ILE A 137 3.00 -0.94 0.02
CA ILE A 137 3.18 0.50 0.06
C ILE A 137 2.40 1.09 1.23
N GLY A 138 3.11 1.84 2.06
CA GLY A 138 2.49 2.72 3.02
C GLY A 138 2.01 3.98 2.32
N SER A 139 0.80 4.43 2.64
CA SER A 139 0.18 5.56 1.97
C SER A 139 -0.73 6.31 2.92
N THR A 140 -1.10 7.51 2.54
CA THR A 140 -2.07 8.29 3.28
C THR A 140 -3.27 8.60 2.42
N ASN A 141 -4.46 8.44 2.99
CA ASN A 141 -5.70 8.78 2.31
C ASN A 141 -6.03 10.28 2.43
N PHE A 142 -6.19 10.93 1.29
CA PHE A 142 -6.63 12.31 1.15
C PHE A 142 -8.10 12.32 0.75
N SER A 143 -8.96 11.93 1.70
CA SER A 143 -10.41 11.92 1.56
C SER A 143 -11.11 11.96 2.92
N GLN A 144 -12.41 12.29 2.92
CA GLN A 144 -13.29 11.83 3.99
C GLN A 144 -14.67 11.45 3.42
N TYR A 145 -15.06 10.20 3.64
CA TYR A 145 -16.44 9.74 3.51
C TYR A 145 -16.98 9.46 4.92
N ALA A 146 -17.74 10.39 5.48
CA ALA A 146 -18.35 10.25 6.81
C ALA A 146 -19.80 9.74 6.76
N GLY A 147 -20.21 9.01 5.72
CA GLY A 147 -21.54 8.40 5.64
C GLY A 147 -22.72 9.37 5.50
N VAL A 148 -22.48 10.69 5.38
CA VAL A 148 -23.47 11.73 5.08
C VAL A 148 -22.86 12.72 4.08
N SER A 149 -23.62 13.19 3.10
CA SER A 149 -23.13 13.87 1.88
C SER A 149 -22.47 15.24 2.07
N ASP A 150 -22.51 15.80 3.29
CA ASP A 150 -22.28 17.22 3.57
C ASP A 150 -21.04 17.51 4.43
N ASP A 151 -20.31 16.49 4.88
CA ASP A 151 -19.15 16.64 5.77
C ASP A 151 -17.83 16.40 5.00
N TYR A 152 -17.51 17.30 4.06
CA TYR A 152 -16.29 17.23 3.26
C TYR A 152 -15.24 18.20 3.80
N ILE A 153 -14.16 17.67 4.38
CA ILE A 153 -12.94 18.40 4.70
C ILE A 153 -11.83 17.88 3.78
N ALA A 154 -11.37 18.72 2.86
CA ALA A 154 -10.16 18.43 2.11
C ALA A 154 -8.98 18.43 3.07
N ASN A 155 -8.35 17.27 3.25
CA ASN A 155 -7.03 17.24 3.84
C ASN A 155 -6.06 17.73 2.76
N VAL A 156 -5.37 18.82 3.05
CA VAL A 156 -4.28 19.33 2.22
C VAL A 156 -3.08 19.49 3.14
N ALA A 157 -1.96 18.87 2.76
CA ALA A 157 -0.67 19.11 3.40
C ALA A 157 0.17 20.05 2.53
N GLU A 158 0.75 21.05 3.16
CA GLU A 158 1.52 22.10 2.49
C GLU A 158 2.95 22.19 3.05
N ALA A 159 3.91 22.42 2.18
CA ALA A 159 5.29 22.63 2.56
C ALA A 159 5.41 23.93 3.35
N ALA A 160 6.09 23.88 4.49
CA ALA A 160 6.24 25.04 5.38
C ALA A 160 7.00 26.22 4.76
N ASP A 161 7.90 25.94 3.80
CA ASP A 161 8.59 26.99 3.02
C ASP A 161 8.10 27.00 1.58
N GLY A 162 7.40 28.08 1.22
CA GLY A 162 6.88 28.31 -0.12
C GLY A 162 7.91 28.72 -1.16
N ASN A 163 9.19 28.93 -0.81
CA ASN A 163 10.24 29.28 -1.76
C ASN A 163 10.95 28.06 -2.37
N GLU A 164 10.82 26.90 -1.74
CA GLU A 164 11.41 25.64 -2.21
C GLU A 164 10.67 25.08 -3.45
N TYR A 165 11.38 24.27 -4.23
CA TYR A 165 10.87 23.56 -5.42
C TYR A 165 10.35 24.45 -6.56
N ASN A 166 10.86 25.69 -6.67
CA ASN A 166 10.64 26.52 -7.84
C ASN A 166 11.44 26.00 -9.06
N PHE A 167 10.88 26.10 -10.26
CA PHE A 167 11.64 25.85 -11.48
C PHE A 167 12.35 27.14 -11.92
N ASN A 168 13.47 27.42 -11.26
CA ASN A 168 14.34 28.58 -11.53
C ASN A 168 15.73 28.15 -12.03
N SER A 169 15.93 26.85 -12.27
CA SER A 169 17.16 26.22 -12.74
C SER A 169 17.04 25.79 -14.22
N SER A 170 17.91 24.89 -14.68
CA SER A 170 17.81 24.27 -16.01
C SER A 170 16.89 23.06 -16.04
N GLU A 171 16.74 22.33 -14.93
CA GLU A 171 16.07 21.04 -14.91
C GLU A 171 15.32 20.79 -13.59
N MET A 172 14.19 20.08 -13.66
CA MET A 172 13.40 19.66 -12.51
C MET A 172 12.58 18.43 -12.87
N SER A 173 12.36 17.54 -11.91
CA SER A 173 11.36 16.47 -12.04
C SER A 173 10.61 16.24 -10.73
N VAL A 174 9.40 15.70 -10.84
CA VAL A 174 8.60 15.24 -9.71
C VAL A 174 8.02 13.88 -10.06
N GLU A 175 8.06 12.94 -9.13
CA GLU A 175 7.40 11.64 -9.23
C GLU A 175 6.68 11.29 -7.93
N PHE A 176 5.63 10.48 -8.03
CA PHE A 176 4.88 9.96 -6.89
C PHE A 176 4.07 8.73 -7.30
N LYS A 177 3.67 7.93 -6.30
CA LYS A 177 2.63 6.90 -6.46
C LYS A 177 1.26 7.50 -6.14
N PHE A 178 0.28 7.11 -6.95
CA PHE A 178 -1.07 7.65 -6.89
C PHE A 178 -2.10 6.55 -7.07
N LYS A 179 -3.18 6.60 -6.28
CA LYS A 179 -4.33 5.71 -6.44
C LYS A 179 -5.62 6.48 -6.21
N LYS A 180 -6.62 6.23 -7.05
CA LYS A 180 -7.98 6.73 -6.88
C LYS A 180 -8.87 5.62 -6.32
N ASN A 181 -9.52 5.88 -5.19
CA ASN A 181 -10.30 4.87 -4.45
C ASN A 181 -11.78 4.86 -4.79
N GLN A 182 -12.28 5.87 -5.52
CA GLN A 182 -13.70 5.97 -5.88
C GLN A 182 -13.88 6.42 -7.33
N HIS A 183 -14.88 5.81 -7.99
CA HIS A 183 -15.41 6.31 -9.24
C HIS A 183 -16.33 7.50 -8.97
N ILE A 184 -15.86 8.70 -9.28
CA ILE A 184 -16.68 9.91 -9.18
C ILE A 184 -16.83 10.49 -10.58
N ASN A 185 -18.04 10.36 -11.14
CA ASN A 185 -18.40 10.91 -12.44
C ASN A 185 -18.75 12.39 -12.31
N HIS A 186 -17.77 13.24 -11.99
CA HIS A 186 -17.95 14.69 -11.97
C HIS A 186 -16.78 15.41 -12.64
N THR A 187 -17.09 16.51 -13.34
CA THR A 187 -16.16 17.33 -14.13
C THR A 187 -15.26 18.24 -13.28
N SER A 188 -15.04 17.93 -12.00
CA SER A 188 -14.24 18.79 -11.14
C SER A 188 -12.76 18.59 -11.43
N GLN A 189 -12.15 19.56 -12.10
CA GLN A 189 -10.71 19.63 -12.33
C GLN A 189 -9.97 20.14 -11.09
N ALA A 190 -10.07 19.42 -9.98
CA ALA A 190 -9.42 19.81 -8.74
C ALA A 190 -7.94 19.46 -8.78
N PHE A 191 -7.10 20.40 -8.34
CA PHE A 191 -5.71 20.07 -8.10
C PHE A 191 -5.59 19.13 -6.92
N VAL A 192 -4.69 18.16 -7.07
CA VAL A 192 -4.44 17.12 -6.06
C VAL A 192 -2.99 17.12 -5.59
N ILE A 193 -2.11 17.73 -6.37
CA ILE A 193 -0.72 18.02 -6.02
C ILE A 193 -0.24 19.20 -6.86
N GLY A 194 0.60 20.07 -6.31
CA GLY A 194 1.15 21.17 -7.07
C GLY A 194 1.98 22.14 -6.26
N LYS A 195 2.61 23.08 -6.95
CA LYS A 195 3.24 24.27 -6.37
C LYS A 195 2.70 25.49 -7.10
N THR A 196 1.58 26.00 -6.62
CA THR A 196 0.91 27.15 -7.24
C THR A 196 -0.04 27.81 -6.25
N SER A 197 -0.22 29.13 -6.38
CA SER A 197 -1.22 29.90 -5.63
C SER A 197 -2.64 29.67 -6.15
N ARG A 198 -2.78 28.85 -7.19
CA ARG A 198 -4.06 28.59 -7.83
C ARG A 198 -4.89 27.63 -6.99
N GLU A 199 -6.07 28.10 -6.60
CA GLU A 199 -7.01 27.37 -5.73
C GLU A 199 -7.93 26.39 -6.51
N ASN A 200 -8.11 26.60 -7.82
CA ASN A 200 -9.02 25.84 -8.69
C ASN A 200 -8.64 25.97 -10.18
N HIS A 201 -9.22 25.14 -11.06
CA HIS A 201 -8.95 25.13 -12.52
C HIS A 201 -9.02 26.51 -13.22
N SER A 202 -9.99 27.35 -12.89
CA SER A 202 -10.18 28.63 -13.57
C SER A 202 -9.27 29.76 -13.06
N GLY A 203 -8.60 29.56 -11.93
CA GLY A 203 -7.80 30.60 -11.28
C GLY A 203 -6.50 30.95 -12.01
N SER A 204 -5.91 32.09 -11.63
CA SER A 204 -4.56 32.50 -12.00
C SER A 204 -3.54 32.09 -10.93
N GLY A 205 -2.28 31.99 -11.32
CA GLY A 205 -1.19 31.63 -10.41
C GLY A 205 -0.05 30.97 -11.16
N LYS A 206 1.18 31.35 -10.79
CA LYS A 206 2.42 30.79 -11.32
C LYS A 206 2.68 29.41 -10.73
N GLY A 207 3.53 28.64 -11.41
CA GLY A 207 3.97 27.32 -10.99
C GLY A 207 3.21 26.19 -11.67
N TRP A 208 3.29 24.99 -11.10
CA TRP A 208 2.71 23.78 -11.68
C TRP A 208 1.66 23.15 -10.78
N GLY A 209 0.81 22.33 -11.36
CA GLY A 209 -0.12 21.50 -10.62
C GLY A 209 -0.63 20.34 -11.47
N ILE A 210 -1.08 19.29 -10.81
CA ILE A 210 -1.73 18.15 -11.44
C ILE A 210 -3.16 18.08 -10.91
N ALA A 211 -4.13 18.06 -11.82
CA ALA A 211 -5.54 17.98 -11.48
C ALA A 211 -6.15 16.65 -11.93
N THR A 212 -7.11 16.14 -11.17
CA THR A 212 -8.01 15.08 -11.63
C THR A 212 -8.93 15.63 -12.71
N ALA A 213 -9.34 14.80 -13.67
CA ALA A 213 -10.32 15.15 -14.68
C ALA A 213 -11.05 13.88 -15.12
N ASN A 214 -12.19 13.59 -14.48
CA ASN A 214 -12.90 12.32 -14.60
C ASN A 214 -11.95 11.14 -14.28
N ASN A 215 -11.52 10.43 -15.32
CA ASN A 215 -10.67 9.27 -15.29
C ASN A 215 -9.21 9.55 -15.66
N LYS A 216 -8.79 10.82 -15.77
CA LYS A 216 -7.43 11.21 -16.18
C LYS A 216 -6.79 12.19 -15.21
N LEU A 217 -5.47 12.32 -15.31
CA LEU A 217 -4.71 13.43 -14.74
C LEU A 217 -4.35 14.44 -15.83
N ILE A 218 -4.40 15.72 -15.48
CA ILE A 218 -3.98 16.83 -16.35
C ILE A 218 -2.88 17.60 -15.62
N PHE A 219 -1.75 17.78 -16.31
CA PHE A 219 -0.65 18.64 -15.89
C PHE A 219 -0.89 20.08 -16.32
N TYR A 220 -0.56 21.01 -15.44
CA TYR A 220 -0.65 22.45 -15.66
C TYR A 220 0.67 23.09 -15.30
N ILE A 221 1.07 24.09 -16.08
CA ILE A 221 2.17 24.96 -15.72
C ILE A 221 1.91 26.38 -16.22
N THR A 222 2.21 27.35 -15.36
CA THR A 222 2.21 28.78 -15.68
C THR A 222 3.61 29.32 -15.37
N PHE A 223 4.30 29.82 -16.40
CA PHE A 223 5.63 30.40 -16.26
C PHE A 223 5.55 31.86 -15.78
N ASP A 224 6.70 32.52 -15.67
CA ASP A 224 6.78 33.92 -15.26
C ASP A 224 6.11 34.90 -16.24
N ASP A 225 5.74 34.46 -17.45
CA ASP A 225 5.01 35.21 -18.46
C ASP A 225 3.48 35.16 -18.27
N ASP A 226 3.02 34.51 -17.19
CA ASP A 226 1.61 34.32 -16.84
C ASP A 226 0.78 33.55 -17.90
N VAL A 227 1.46 32.89 -18.85
CA VAL A 227 0.81 32.02 -19.84
C VAL A 227 0.67 30.61 -19.28
N LYS A 228 -0.56 30.10 -19.30
CA LYS A 228 -0.91 28.74 -18.85
C LYS A 228 -0.76 27.73 -19.99
N TYR A 229 -0.14 26.60 -19.68
CA TYR A 229 -0.03 25.43 -20.57
C TYR A 229 -0.60 24.19 -19.88
N GLU A 230 -1.25 23.32 -20.66
CA GLU A 230 -1.96 22.13 -20.14
C GLU A 230 -1.70 20.90 -21.01
N TYR A 231 -1.44 19.76 -20.37
CA TYR A 231 -1.14 18.50 -21.03
C TYR A 231 -1.73 17.32 -20.25
N ASN A 232 -2.09 16.24 -20.95
CA ASN A 232 -2.76 15.07 -20.35
C ASN A 232 -1.78 13.91 -20.17
N PHE A 233 -1.90 13.17 -19.07
CA PHE A 233 -1.13 11.95 -18.79
C PHE A 233 -1.60 10.71 -19.58
N GLY A 234 -2.63 10.84 -20.42
CA GLY A 234 -3.03 9.87 -21.45
C GLY A 234 -3.83 8.66 -20.96
N ALA A 235 -3.52 8.11 -19.78
CA ALA A 235 -4.13 6.87 -19.28
C ALA A 235 -5.33 7.09 -18.34
N ASP A 236 -6.12 6.04 -18.21
CA ASP A 236 -7.19 5.93 -17.22
C ASP A 236 -6.58 5.65 -15.83
N ILE A 237 -6.93 6.47 -14.84
CA ILE A 237 -6.51 6.33 -13.42
C ILE A 237 -7.67 5.90 -12.51
N ASN A 238 -8.79 5.51 -13.11
CA ASN A 238 -10.03 5.15 -12.45
C ASN A 238 -10.23 3.62 -12.52
N ASP A 239 -9.17 2.85 -12.27
CA ASP A 239 -9.15 1.39 -12.26
C ASP A 239 -8.91 0.79 -10.85
N PHE A 240 -8.87 1.67 -9.84
CA PHE A 240 -8.56 1.36 -8.44
C PHE A 240 -7.16 0.76 -8.21
N LYS A 241 -6.23 0.97 -9.14
CA LYS A 241 -4.85 0.51 -9.00
C LYS A 241 -3.92 1.65 -8.64
N TRP A 242 -2.74 1.26 -8.18
CA TRP A 242 -1.62 2.16 -7.96
C TRP A 242 -0.94 2.47 -9.30
N HIS A 243 -0.72 3.75 -9.56
CA HIS A 243 0.04 4.23 -10.71
C HIS A 243 1.28 4.99 -10.26
N HIS A 244 2.33 4.92 -11.07
CA HIS A 244 3.47 5.81 -10.97
C HIS A 244 3.28 7.00 -11.92
N ILE A 245 3.24 8.20 -11.36
CA ILE A 245 3.04 9.45 -12.09
C ILE A 245 4.29 10.30 -11.94
N ALA A 246 4.82 10.80 -13.06
CA ALA A 246 5.97 11.70 -13.02
C ALA A 246 5.94 12.74 -14.15
N PHE A 247 6.64 13.86 -13.95
CA PHE A 247 6.96 14.79 -15.02
C PHE A 247 8.41 15.27 -14.92
N SER A 248 8.99 15.66 -16.06
CA SER A 248 10.26 16.37 -16.12
C SER A 248 10.15 17.66 -16.93
N LEU A 249 10.87 18.68 -16.47
CA LEU A 249 11.06 19.96 -17.12
C LEU A 249 12.55 20.10 -17.42
N LYS A 250 12.89 20.34 -18.69
CA LYS A 250 14.26 20.58 -19.14
C LYS A 250 14.32 21.81 -20.01
N LYS A 251 15.03 22.84 -19.55
CA LYS A 251 15.29 24.04 -20.34
C LYS A 251 16.28 23.69 -21.46
N THR A 252 15.81 23.73 -22.71
CA THR A 252 16.61 23.43 -23.91
C THR A 252 17.14 24.69 -24.60
N ALA A 253 16.52 25.84 -24.34
CA ALA A 253 17.00 27.17 -24.68
C ALA A 253 16.49 28.19 -23.65
N GLU A 254 16.97 29.43 -23.67
CA GLU A 254 16.62 30.48 -22.70
C GLU A 254 15.11 30.60 -22.43
N LYS A 255 14.30 30.48 -23.49
CA LYS A 255 12.84 30.61 -23.47
C LYS A 255 12.11 29.30 -23.79
N THR A 256 12.83 28.19 -23.90
CA THR A 256 12.26 26.92 -24.36
C THR A 256 12.46 25.83 -23.34
N VAL A 257 11.36 25.20 -22.95
CA VAL A 257 11.31 24.12 -21.96
C VAL A 257 10.69 22.89 -22.62
N GLN A 258 11.40 21.77 -22.54
CA GLN A 258 10.84 20.45 -22.84
C GLN A 258 10.12 19.93 -21.59
N LEU A 259 8.84 19.67 -21.73
CA LEU A 259 8.02 18.93 -20.76
C LEU A 259 7.93 17.48 -21.21
N THR A 260 8.17 16.54 -20.30
CA THR A 260 7.84 15.13 -20.51
C THR A 260 6.95 14.66 -19.37
N LEU A 261 5.80 14.06 -19.69
CA LEU A 261 4.91 13.41 -18.73
C LEU A 261 5.10 11.90 -18.81
N PHE A 262 5.10 11.24 -17.67
CA PHE A 262 5.24 9.79 -17.55
C PHE A 262 4.07 9.20 -16.78
N ASN A 263 3.62 8.03 -17.23
CA ASN A 263 2.65 7.20 -16.56
C ASN A 263 3.14 5.75 -16.57
N ASP A 264 3.16 5.12 -15.40
CA ASP A 264 3.61 3.75 -15.18
C ASP A 264 4.98 3.45 -15.81
N GLY A 265 5.87 4.44 -15.69
CA GLY A 265 7.25 4.37 -16.16
C GLY A 265 7.41 4.49 -17.67
N THR A 266 6.37 4.92 -18.38
CA THR A 266 6.39 5.14 -19.82
C THR A 266 6.06 6.59 -20.16
N THR A 267 6.66 7.12 -21.21
CA THR A 267 6.31 8.46 -21.71
C THR A 267 4.85 8.51 -22.16
N ALA A 268 4.07 9.36 -21.51
CA ALA A 268 2.66 9.61 -21.84
C ALA A 268 2.49 10.81 -22.77
N ASN A 269 3.31 11.86 -22.59
CA ASN A 269 3.30 13.05 -23.43
C ASN A 269 4.69 13.70 -23.46
N THR A 270 5.01 14.37 -24.56
CA THR A 270 6.17 15.25 -24.67
C THR A 270 5.74 16.53 -25.37
N ALA A 271 6.12 17.67 -24.82
CA ALA A 271 5.82 18.97 -25.38
C ALA A 271 7.02 19.90 -25.33
N THR A 272 7.12 20.78 -26.32
CA THR A 272 8.06 21.91 -26.33
C THR A 272 7.27 23.18 -26.07
N ILE A 273 7.53 23.80 -24.92
CA ILE A 273 6.90 25.04 -24.51
C ILE A 273 7.88 26.18 -24.77
N THR A 274 7.44 27.24 -25.46
CA THR A 274 8.23 28.44 -25.65
C THR A 274 7.53 29.62 -25.01
N THR A 275 8.16 30.22 -24.00
CA THR A 275 7.63 31.39 -23.30
C THR A 275 7.65 32.63 -24.19
N THR A 276 6.77 33.58 -23.89
CA THR A 276 6.61 34.81 -24.67
C THR A 276 7.47 35.96 -24.14
N GLY A 277 7.70 36.98 -24.97
CA GLY A 277 8.45 38.19 -24.57
C GLY A 277 9.91 37.93 -24.20
N SER A 278 10.41 38.59 -23.15
CA SER A 278 11.79 38.44 -22.63
C SER A 278 11.86 37.51 -21.41
N VAL A 279 10.84 36.69 -21.20
CA VAL A 279 10.73 35.85 -20.00
C VAL A 279 11.46 34.53 -20.23
N ASN A 280 12.34 34.16 -19.30
CA ASN A 280 12.97 32.85 -19.29
C ASN A 280 11.93 31.74 -19.09
N GLY A 281 12.22 30.54 -19.58
CA GLY A 281 11.39 29.36 -19.33
C GLY A 281 11.47 28.89 -17.87
N THR A 282 11.06 29.73 -16.91
CA THR A 282 11.13 29.53 -15.46
C THR A 282 9.86 30.03 -14.79
N PHE A 283 9.62 29.60 -13.55
CA PHE A 283 8.63 30.24 -12.69
C PHE A 283 9.21 30.43 -11.29
N THR A 284 8.83 31.54 -10.65
CA THR A 284 9.04 31.75 -9.22
C THR A 284 7.73 32.09 -8.53
N THR A 285 7.43 31.39 -7.45
CA THR A 285 6.25 31.62 -6.62
C THR A 285 6.58 31.38 -5.14
N SER A 286 5.89 32.12 -4.27
CA SER A 286 5.89 31.90 -2.82
C SER A 286 4.80 30.94 -2.37
N ALA A 287 4.02 30.38 -3.30
CA ALA A 287 3.02 29.38 -2.97
C ALA A 287 3.68 28.07 -2.51
N PRO A 288 3.12 27.42 -1.48
CA PRO A 288 3.65 26.16 -0.99
C PRO A 288 3.48 25.04 -2.04
N LEU A 289 4.40 24.07 -2.00
CA LEU A 289 4.10 22.74 -2.53
C LEU A 289 2.96 22.18 -1.68
N PHE A 290 1.92 21.63 -2.31
CA PHE A 290 0.81 21.00 -1.63
C PHE A 290 0.52 19.61 -2.19
N ILE A 291 -0.07 18.78 -1.35
CA ILE A 291 -0.66 17.49 -1.69
C ILE A 291 -2.01 17.37 -1.01
N GLY A 292 -2.98 16.81 -1.72
CA GLY A 292 -4.37 16.73 -1.27
C GLY A 292 -5.32 17.55 -2.15
N VAL A 293 -6.61 17.38 -1.90
CA VAL A 293 -7.66 17.80 -2.82
C VAL A 293 -8.00 19.29 -2.63
N ARG A 294 -7.81 20.11 -3.66
CA ARG A 294 -8.25 21.52 -3.68
C ARG A 294 -9.65 21.68 -4.27
N LYS A 295 -10.08 22.93 -4.49
CA LYS A 295 -11.40 23.26 -5.01
C LYS A 295 -11.59 22.73 -6.44
N GLY A 296 -12.83 22.35 -6.77
CA GLY A 296 -13.22 21.95 -8.12
C GLY A 296 -13.10 23.08 -9.14
N HIS A 297 -13.37 22.78 -10.42
CA HIS A 297 -13.05 23.64 -11.57
C HIS A 297 -13.35 25.16 -11.41
N ASN A 298 -14.53 25.52 -10.88
CA ASN A 298 -15.00 26.90 -10.71
C ASN A 298 -14.90 27.45 -9.27
N GLY A 299 -14.13 26.81 -8.39
CA GLY A 299 -13.72 27.41 -7.11
C GLY A 299 -14.79 27.59 -6.02
N SER A 300 -16.00 27.06 -6.18
CA SER A 300 -17.09 27.24 -5.22
C SER A 300 -17.27 26.11 -4.19
N ALA A 301 -16.81 24.89 -4.50
CA ALA A 301 -16.84 23.76 -3.58
C ALA A 301 -15.55 22.93 -3.70
N LEU A 302 -15.20 22.24 -2.62
CA LEU A 302 -14.14 21.24 -2.66
C LEU A 302 -14.56 20.05 -3.53
N ALA A 303 -13.63 19.49 -4.30
CA ALA A 303 -13.92 18.29 -5.07
C ALA A 303 -14.00 17.08 -4.14
N LYS A 304 -14.93 16.16 -4.41
CA LYS A 304 -15.15 15.00 -3.53
C LYS A 304 -14.23 13.81 -3.84
N ASP A 305 -13.04 14.05 -4.42
CA ASP A 305 -12.13 12.97 -4.81
C ASP A 305 -11.61 12.18 -3.58
N ASP A 306 -11.48 10.86 -3.73
CA ASP A 306 -10.92 9.94 -2.74
C ASP A 306 -9.60 9.34 -3.26
N LEU A 307 -8.49 9.83 -2.74
CA LEU A 307 -7.16 9.67 -3.34
C LEU A 307 -6.13 9.23 -2.31
N GLN A 308 -5.22 8.35 -2.70
CA GLN A 308 -4.05 7.97 -1.93
C GLN A 308 -2.77 8.39 -2.66
N PHE A 309 -1.80 8.83 -1.87
CA PHE A 309 -0.46 9.18 -2.33
C PHE A 309 0.59 8.46 -1.50
N ALA A 310 1.70 8.14 -2.15
CA ALA A 310 2.91 7.59 -1.55
C ALA A 310 4.15 8.02 -2.35
N ASP A 311 5.32 7.97 -1.71
CA ASP A 311 6.64 8.17 -2.34
C ASP A 311 6.77 9.43 -3.22
N LEU A 312 6.42 10.61 -2.69
CA LEU A 312 6.65 11.86 -3.41
C LEU A 312 8.14 12.21 -3.41
N ARG A 313 8.75 12.26 -4.60
CA ARG A 313 10.15 12.67 -4.77
C ARG A 313 10.28 13.80 -5.78
N ILE A 314 11.16 14.75 -5.47
CA ILE A 314 11.43 15.94 -6.28
C ILE A 314 12.92 15.99 -6.56
N TYR A 315 13.28 16.21 -7.82
CA TYR A 315 14.66 16.20 -8.29
C TYR A 315 15.02 17.54 -8.91
N ASN A 316 16.28 17.96 -8.74
CA ASN A 316 16.88 19.10 -9.46
C ASN A 316 17.43 18.72 -10.85
N LYS A 317 16.94 17.60 -11.39
CA LYS A 317 17.38 17.00 -12.65
C LYS A 317 16.17 16.53 -13.44
N ALA A 318 16.27 16.59 -14.77
CA ALA A 318 15.22 16.09 -15.66
C ALA A 318 15.39 14.58 -15.83
N ILE A 319 14.36 13.80 -15.47
CA ILE A 319 14.32 12.36 -15.70
C ILE A 319 13.95 12.06 -17.16
N ASP A 320 14.52 10.98 -17.69
CA ASP A 320 14.18 10.42 -19.01
C ASP A 320 13.31 9.16 -18.88
N ASN A 321 13.02 8.50 -20.01
CA ASN A 321 12.19 7.29 -20.02
C ASN A 321 12.83 6.09 -19.30
N ARG A 322 14.17 5.99 -19.25
CA ARG A 322 14.85 4.93 -18.52
C ARG A 322 14.73 5.17 -17.02
N ASP A 323 14.95 6.41 -16.60
CA ASP A 323 14.77 6.83 -15.22
C ASP A 323 13.33 6.60 -14.77
N ALA A 324 12.35 7.09 -15.53
CA ALA A 324 10.93 6.90 -15.20
C ALA A 324 10.54 5.42 -15.11
N SER A 325 11.03 4.58 -16.04
CA SER A 325 10.77 3.13 -16.01
C SER A 325 11.35 2.46 -14.76
N ARG A 326 12.51 2.92 -14.29
CA ARG A 326 13.16 2.39 -13.09
C ARG A 326 12.48 2.87 -11.81
N LEU A 327 12.18 4.18 -11.71
CA LEU A 327 11.44 4.78 -10.60
C LEU A 327 10.04 4.17 -10.42
N ALA A 328 9.39 3.79 -11.53
CA ALA A 328 8.11 3.09 -11.49
C ALA A 328 8.16 1.80 -10.66
N CYS A 329 9.31 1.13 -10.62
CA CYS A 329 9.51 -0.13 -9.90
C CYS A 329 9.94 0.04 -8.44
N TYR A 330 10.42 1.22 -8.02
CA TYR A 330 10.74 1.46 -6.62
C TYR A 330 9.47 1.64 -5.78
N ILE A 331 9.53 1.09 -4.57
CA ILE A 331 8.46 1.09 -3.57
C ILE A 331 9.10 1.50 -2.24
N ASN A 332 8.52 2.51 -1.58
CA ASN A 332 8.98 3.15 -0.34
C ASN A 332 10.28 3.95 -0.52
N GLU A 333 11.34 3.36 -1.07
CA GLU A 333 12.67 3.98 -1.16
C GLU A 333 13.34 3.76 -2.52
N ILE A 334 14.21 4.71 -2.89
CA ILE A 334 15.12 4.58 -4.02
C ILE A 334 16.45 3.99 -3.53
N ASN A 335 17.04 3.07 -4.31
CA ASN A 335 18.33 2.49 -3.95
C ASN A 335 19.43 3.56 -3.88
N ASN A 336 20.32 3.46 -2.88
CA ASN A 336 21.42 4.41 -2.70
C ASN A 336 22.40 4.48 -3.89
N ASP A 337 22.54 3.38 -4.62
CA ASP A 337 23.40 3.29 -5.82
C ASP A 337 22.75 3.90 -7.07
N ASP A 338 21.50 4.35 -6.96
CA ASP A 338 20.79 4.93 -8.08
C ASP A 338 21.33 6.31 -8.46
N PRO A 339 21.54 6.61 -9.76
CA PRO A 339 22.04 7.92 -10.19
C PRO A 339 21.14 9.11 -9.81
N LEU A 340 19.87 8.88 -9.50
CA LEU A 340 18.94 9.92 -9.05
C LEU A 340 18.90 10.06 -7.53
N PHE A 341 19.48 9.13 -6.77
CA PHE A 341 19.46 9.17 -5.31
C PHE A 341 19.98 10.50 -4.77
N SER A 342 21.15 10.94 -5.25
CA SER A 342 21.77 12.20 -4.84
C SER A 342 21.18 13.45 -5.53
N ALA A 343 20.29 13.28 -6.51
CA ALA A 343 19.64 14.39 -7.22
C ALA A 343 18.31 14.81 -6.56
N GLN A 344 17.87 14.08 -5.53
CA GLN A 344 16.69 14.41 -4.75
C GLN A 344 16.91 15.73 -3.99
N ILE A 345 15.95 16.62 -4.12
CA ILE A 345 15.86 17.86 -3.34
C ILE A 345 14.64 17.87 -2.42
N GLY A 346 13.77 16.87 -2.51
CA GLY A 346 12.71 16.56 -1.55
C GLY A 346 12.28 15.10 -1.69
N SER A 347 12.03 14.44 -0.56
CA SER A 347 11.57 13.04 -0.49
C SER A 347 10.60 12.89 0.67
N TYR A 348 9.37 12.46 0.37
CA TYR A 348 8.31 12.24 1.35
C TYR A 348 7.70 10.86 1.12
N LYS A 349 7.80 9.96 2.11
CA LYS A 349 7.21 8.61 2.02
C LYS A 349 5.69 8.62 2.01
N LEU A 350 5.09 9.56 2.77
CA LEU A 350 3.64 9.73 2.94
C LEU A 350 2.94 8.48 3.55
N ASP A 351 3.70 7.64 4.24
CA ASP A 351 3.27 6.38 4.84
C ASP A 351 2.84 6.52 6.30
N ASN A 352 3.32 7.55 7.01
CA ASN A 352 3.03 7.78 8.41
C ASN A 352 2.85 9.27 8.72
N VAL A 353 1.75 9.63 9.37
CA VAL A 353 1.50 11.02 9.82
C VAL A 353 2.04 11.19 11.23
N ILE A 354 3.06 12.03 11.38
CA ILE A 354 3.68 12.35 12.67
C ILE A 354 3.43 13.82 12.97
N ASN A 355 2.85 14.13 14.13
CA ASN A 355 2.57 15.50 14.57
C ASN A 355 1.82 16.35 13.51
N ASN A 356 0.82 15.76 12.85
CA ASN A 356 0.05 16.39 11.78
C ASN A 356 0.90 16.81 10.55
N SER A 357 1.95 16.04 10.25
CA SER A 357 2.88 16.31 9.16
C SER A 357 3.50 15.05 8.57
N PHE A 358 4.10 15.23 7.39
CA PHE A 358 5.04 14.29 6.79
C PHE A 358 6.43 14.89 6.82
N GLU A 359 7.37 14.10 7.35
CA GLU A 359 8.79 14.44 7.34
C GLU A 359 9.36 14.41 5.92
N ASN A 360 10.43 15.17 5.73
CA ASN A 360 11.23 15.15 4.51
C ASN A 360 12.51 14.37 4.78
N ASP A 361 12.78 13.33 4.00
CA ASP A 361 14.00 12.53 4.17
C ASP A 361 15.26 13.29 3.71
N ILE A 362 15.10 14.41 3.00
CA ILE A 362 16.19 15.31 2.64
C ILE A 362 16.39 16.33 3.74
N ALA A 363 17.58 16.33 4.34
CA ALA A 363 17.96 17.26 5.39
C ALA A 363 17.77 18.73 4.98
N ASP A 364 17.38 19.56 5.93
CA ASP A 364 17.14 21.01 5.77
C ASP A 364 16.05 21.40 4.76
N LYS A 365 15.22 20.44 4.31
CA LYS A 365 14.10 20.69 3.41
C LYS A 365 12.77 20.73 4.14
N PRO A 366 11.77 21.47 3.62
CA PRO A 366 10.54 21.71 4.36
C PRO A 366 9.73 20.43 4.52
N ILE A 367 9.16 20.24 5.71
CA ILE A 367 8.14 19.21 5.97
C ILE A 367 6.79 19.62 5.36
N LEU A 368 5.93 18.64 5.06
CA LEU A 368 4.56 18.89 4.64
C LEU A 368 3.65 18.87 5.87
N ARG A 369 2.98 19.96 6.18
CA ARG A 369 2.06 20.07 7.33
C ARG A 369 0.62 20.11 6.84
N PHE A 370 -0.25 19.33 7.46
CA PHE A 370 -1.67 19.43 7.19
C PHE A 370 -2.20 20.80 7.61
N THR A 371 -2.98 21.41 6.72
CA THR A 371 -3.65 22.70 6.92
C THR A 371 -4.87 22.61 7.83
N THR A 372 -5.34 21.39 8.09
CA THR A 372 -6.45 21.06 8.99
C THR A 372 -5.95 20.13 10.09
N ASN A 373 -6.64 20.10 11.24
CA ASN A 373 -6.31 19.21 12.38
C ASN A 373 -6.88 17.79 12.21
N SER A 374 -7.42 17.47 11.03
CA SER A 374 -8.06 16.19 10.74
C SER A 374 -7.00 15.20 10.27
N ILE A 375 -6.48 14.40 11.21
CA ILE A 375 -5.46 13.39 10.96
C ILE A 375 -5.98 12.42 9.90
N SER A 376 -5.32 12.41 8.74
CA SER A 376 -5.57 11.42 7.69
C SER A 376 -5.11 10.05 8.14
N LYS A 377 -5.90 9.02 7.83
CA LYS A 377 -5.53 7.62 8.11
C LYS A 377 -4.39 7.21 7.18
N SER A 378 -3.31 6.69 7.76
CA SER A 378 -2.29 5.95 7.04
C SER A 378 -2.80 4.53 6.78
N ASP A 379 -2.76 4.11 5.53
CA ASP A 379 -3.14 2.79 5.08
C ASP A 379 -1.95 2.10 4.43
N VAL A 380 -1.81 0.81 4.68
CA VAL A 380 -0.85 -0.05 3.99
C VAL A 380 -1.64 -0.94 3.04
N SER A 381 -1.21 -1.00 1.78
CA SER A 381 -1.87 -1.83 0.78
C SER A 381 -0.84 -2.53 -0.10
N LEU A 382 -1.29 -3.61 -0.75
CA LEU A 382 -0.55 -4.18 -1.87
C LEU A 382 -0.39 -3.12 -2.96
N ILE A 383 0.80 -3.07 -3.54
CA ILE A 383 1.07 -2.28 -4.72
C ILE A 383 1.38 -3.20 -5.90
N SER A 384 0.52 -3.17 -6.91
CA SER A 384 0.76 -3.79 -8.20
C SER A 384 1.04 -2.69 -9.22
N THR A 385 2.32 -2.36 -9.41
CA THR A 385 2.79 -1.55 -10.54
C THR A 385 3.01 -2.44 -11.77
N LYS A 386 3.29 -1.80 -12.91
CA LYS A 386 3.77 -2.50 -14.12
C LYS A 386 4.95 -3.44 -13.87
N CYS A 387 5.79 -3.14 -12.88
CA CYS A 387 7.03 -3.90 -12.64
C CYS A 387 6.82 -5.19 -11.85
N ASN A 388 5.72 -5.29 -11.10
CA ASN A 388 5.47 -6.43 -10.22
C ASN A 388 4.08 -7.04 -10.40
N ALA A 389 3.29 -6.62 -11.40
CA ALA A 389 1.89 -7.03 -11.56
C ALA A 389 1.63 -8.55 -11.46
N ASP A 390 2.51 -9.36 -12.06
CA ASP A 390 2.43 -10.82 -12.07
C ASP A 390 3.40 -11.50 -11.08
N ASP A 391 3.97 -10.74 -10.15
CA ASP A 391 4.89 -11.24 -9.12
C ASP A 391 4.09 -11.96 -8.02
N LEU A 392 4.59 -13.10 -7.53
CA LEU A 392 4.07 -13.73 -6.32
C LEU A 392 4.11 -12.76 -5.12
N ASN A 393 5.01 -11.78 -5.14
CA ASN A 393 5.06 -10.68 -4.19
C ASN A 393 3.83 -9.74 -4.26
N ASN A 394 2.88 -9.94 -5.16
CA ASN A 394 1.57 -9.29 -5.12
C ASN A 394 0.48 -10.12 -4.41
N ILE A 395 0.85 -11.23 -3.79
CA ILE A 395 -0.06 -12.02 -2.96
C ILE A 395 0.08 -11.54 -1.52
N LEU A 396 -1.01 -11.00 -0.97
CA LEU A 396 -1.16 -10.73 0.45
C LEU A 396 -2.21 -11.67 1.02
N ILE A 397 -1.79 -12.48 1.99
CA ILE A 397 -2.71 -13.31 2.76
C ILE A 397 -3.09 -12.53 4.02
N THR A 398 -4.39 -12.37 4.21
CA THR A 398 -5.03 -11.70 5.34
C THR A 398 -5.86 -12.69 6.13
N SER A 399 -6.30 -12.30 7.33
CA SER A 399 -7.17 -13.15 8.16
C SER A 399 -8.50 -13.52 7.51
N GLN A 400 -8.96 -12.79 6.49
CA GLN A 400 -10.20 -13.08 5.77
C GLN A 400 -10.04 -14.23 4.76
N ASP A 401 -8.81 -14.51 4.33
CA ASP A 401 -8.56 -15.45 3.24
C ASP A 401 -8.66 -16.91 3.71
N TYR A 402 -8.39 -17.20 4.98
CA TYR A 402 -8.36 -18.58 5.51
C TYR A 402 -9.67 -19.34 5.27
N VAL A 403 -10.83 -18.72 5.48
CA VAL A 403 -12.12 -19.39 5.25
C VAL A 403 -12.28 -19.76 3.77
N THR A 404 -11.92 -18.85 2.87
CA THR A 404 -11.99 -19.12 1.42
C THR A 404 -10.99 -20.20 0.99
N MET A 405 -9.79 -20.25 1.59
CA MET A 405 -8.80 -21.30 1.33
C MET A 405 -9.28 -22.66 1.85
N ILE A 406 -9.86 -22.72 3.06
CA ILE A 406 -10.44 -23.94 3.63
C ILE A 406 -11.56 -24.46 2.74
N PHE A 407 -12.51 -23.60 2.34
CA PHE A 407 -13.65 -24.01 1.51
C PHE A 407 -13.19 -24.47 0.13
N TYR A 408 -12.23 -23.75 -0.46
CA TYR A 408 -11.62 -24.15 -1.73
C TYR A 408 -11.02 -25.55 -1.63
N TRP A 409 -10.24 -25.83 -0.59
CA TRP A 409 -9.59 -27.11 -0.39
C TRP A 409 -10.59 -28.25 -0.15
N LEU A 410 -11.62 -28.00 0.64
CA LEU A 410 -12.72 -28.93 0.90
C LEU A 410 -13.71 -29.06 -0.26
N ARG A 411 -13.51 -28.32 -1.36
CA ARG A 411 -14.40 -28.25 -2.53
C ARG A 411 -15.83 -27.84 -2.15
N ILE A 412 -15.96 -27.02 -1.12
CA ILE A 412 -17.22 -26.43 -0.66
C ILE A 412 -17.46 -25.16 -1.47
N THR A 413 -18.61 -25.10 -2.15
CA THR A 413 -19.03 -23.88 -2.84
C THR A 413 -19.63 -22.92 -1.82
N PRO A 414 -19.08 -21.71 -1.62
CA PRO A 414 -19.68 -20.73 -0.72
C PRO A 414 -21.05 -20.30 -1.23
N GLU A 415 -22.04 -20.22 -0.34
CA GLU A 415 -23.35 -19.68 -0.69
C GLU A 415 -23.23 -18.17 -0.99
N PRO A 416 -23.82 -17.68 -2.10
CA PRO A 416 -23.72 -16.26 -2.47
C PRO A 416 -24.18 -15.29 -1.37
N GLY A 417 -25.13 -15.71 -0.53
CA GLY A 417 -25.67 -14.90 0.57
C GLY A 417 -24.72 -14.74 1.76
N TRP A 418 -23.65 -15.54 1.86
CA TRP A 418 -22.71 -15.45 2.99
C TRP A 418 -21.81 -14.22 2.93
N ASN A 419 -21.68 -13.58 1.76
CA ASN A 419 -20.83 -12.40 1.56
C ASN A 419 -19.40 -12.61 2.10
N LEU A 420 -18.86 -13.82 1.94
CA LEU A 420 -17.50 -14.12 2.38
C LEU A 420 -16.52 -13.19 1.67
N LYS A 421 -15.71 -12.52 2.47
CA LYS A 421 -14.58 -11.73 2.00
C LYS A 421 -13.36 -12.64 1.96
N GLY A 422 -12.46 -12.38 1.02
CA GLY A 422 -11.20 -13.10 0.91
C GLY A 422 -10.79 -13.32 -0.54
N ALA A 423 -9.50 -13.26 -0.80
CA ALA A 423 -8.89 -13.57 -2.07
C ALA A 423 -8.83 -15.09 -2.29
N LYS A 424 -8.96 -15.52 -3.54
CA LYS A 424 -8.79 -16.93 -3.93
C LYS A 424 -7.30 -17.28 -4.04
N VAL A 425 -6.57 -17.21 -2.92
CA VAL A 425 -5.10 -17.34 -2.88
C VAL A 425 -4.62 -18.66 -3.50
N LEU A 426 -5.31 -19.77 -3.21
CA LEU A 426 -4.92 -21.09 -3.71
C LEU A 426 -5.05 -21.24 -5.23
N ASN A 427 -5.83 -20.39 -5.91
CA ASN A 427 -5.95 -20.43 -7.37
C ASN A 427 -4.60 -20.23 -8.07
N THR A 428 -3.69 -19.46 -7.46
CA THR A 428 -2.36 -19.21 -8.00
C THR A 428 -1.46 -20.45 -8.01
N PHE A 429 -1.74 -21.42 -7.12
CA PHE A 429 -0.93 -22.62 -6.93
C PHE A 429 -1.60 -23.89 -7.46
N GLU A 430 -2.71 -23.78 -8.17
CA GLU A 430 -3.50 -24.93 -8.68
C GLU A 430 -2.68 -25.96 -9.44
N SER A 431 -1.72 -25.50 -10.24
CA SER A 431 -0.85 -26.38 -11.01
C SER A 431 -0.05 -27.37 -10.16
N GLU A 432 0.16 -27.05 -8.86
CA GLU A 432 0.93 -27.87 -7.92
C GLU A 432 0.10 -28.97 -7.26
N PHE A 433 -1.24 -28.89 -7.26
CA PHE A 433 -2.10 -29.87 -6.58
C PHE A 433 -3.28 -30.39 -7.41
N ILE A 434 -3.71 -29.72 -8.49
CA ILE A 434 -4.77 -30.22 -9.39
C ILE A 434 -4.20 -31.17 -10.46
N ASN A 435 -2.94 -30.98 -10.88
CA ASN A 435 -2.34 -31.74 -11.98
C ASN A 435 -1.56 -32.99 -11.55
N VAL A 436 -1.64 -33.40 -10.29
CA VAL A 436 -1.05 -34.68 -9.82
C VAL A 436 -2.01 -35.83 -10.12
N LYS A 437 -2.34 -35.99 -11.40
CA LYS A 437 -2.83 -37.24 -11.97
C LYS A 437 -1.87 -37.67 -13.07
N LYS A 438 -0.92 -38.54 -12.70
CA LYS A 438 -0.53 -39.69 -13.53
C LYS A 438 -0.28 -40.90 -12.65
#